data_AF-A0A1I8C640-F1
#
_entry.id   AF-A0A1I8C640-F1
#
_cell.length_a   1.000
_cell.length_b   1.000
_cell.length_c   1.000
_cell.angle_alpha   90.00
_cell.angle_beta   90.00
_cell.angle_gamma   90.00
#
_symmetry.space_group_name_H-M   'P 1'
#
loop_
_entity.id
_entity.type
_entity.pdbx_description
1 polymer ?
#
loop_
_entity_poly.entity_id
_entity_poly.type
_entity_poly.pdbx_seq_one_letter_code
_entity_poly.pdbx_strand_id
1 'polypeptide(L)'
;MQFTRVVASRVLSALEKAKLVCWLEETNSLAIVKRRYISEFGMEPPTVDLIKKWHEAFLKTGSITSQSVQNNIPLGAIANKSAGSSAARA
;
A
#
# COMPACT_ATOMS: atom_id res chain seq x y z
N MET A 1 -28.63 -21.02 -8.70
CA MET A 1 -27.82 -19.93 -9.28
C MET A 1 -26.45 -19.96 -8.60
N GLN A 2 -25.40 -20.38 -9.33
CA GLN A 2 -24.04 -20.51 -8.81
C GLN A 2 -23.34 -19.14 -8.94
N PHE A 3 -23.26 -18.35 -7.88
CA PHE A 3 -22.44 -17.15 -7.88
C PHE A 3 -20.99 -17.55 -7.61
N THR A 4 -20.28 -17.97 -8.67
CA THR A 4 -18.85 -18.23 -8.61
C THR A 4 -18.13 -16.92 -8.32
N ARG A 5 -17.76 -16.71 -7.05
CA ARG A 5 -16.91 -15.61 -6.60
C ARG A 5 -15.51 -15.81 -7.18
N VAL A 6 -15.24 -15.19 -8.33
CA VAL A 6 -13.89 -15.11 -8.87
C VAL A 6 -13.12 -14.14 -7.97
N VAL A 7 -12.34 -14.66 -7.04
CA VAL A 7 -11.38 -13.86 -6.26
C VAL A 7 -10.22 -13.54 -7.18
N ALA A 8 -10.40 -12.50 -8.02
CA ALA A 8 -9.32 -11.97 -8.83
C ALA A 8 -8.25 -11.42 -7.89
N SER A 9 -7.12 -12.12 -7.76
CA SER A 9 -5.91 -11.63 -7.09
C SER A 9 -5.30 -10.52 -7.94
N ARG A 10 -5.94 -9.36 -7.97
CA ARG A 10 -5.45 -8.16 -8.66
C ARG A 10 -4.62 -7.34 -7.68
N VAL A 11 -3.47 -6.88 -8.14
CA VAL A 11 -2.70 -5.88 -7.42
C VAL A 11 -3.50 -4.58 -7.43
N LEU A 12 -4.12 -4.25 -6.29
CA LEU A 12 -4.83 -2.99 -6.12
C LEU A 12 -3.85 -1.84 -6.01
N SER A 13 -4.09 -0.81 -6.82
CA SER A 13 -3.35 0.45 -6.76
C SER A 13 -3.48 1.10 -5.40
N ALA A 14 -2.47 1.89 -5.01
CA ALA A 14 -2.53 2.69 -3.78
C ALA A 14 -3.76 3.60 -3.75
N LEU A 15 -4.17 4.14 -4.91
CA LEU A 15 -5.37 4.98 -5.03
C LEU A 15 -6.65 4.20 -4.76
N GLU A 16 -6.77 2.98 -5.29
CA GLU A 16 -7.95 2.13 -5.07
C GLU A 16 -8.09 1.79 -3.59
N LYS A 17 -6.99 1.43 -2.93
CA LYS A 17 -6.97 1.16 -1.49
C LYS A 17 -7.34 2.41 -0.69
N ALA A 18 -6.83 3.58 -1.08
CA ALA A 18 -7.15 4.85 -0.44
C ALA A 18 -8.63 5.20 -0.54
N LYS A 19 -9.23 5.07 -1.73
CA LYS A 19 -10.68 5.28 -1.92
C LYS A 19 -11.50 4.32 -1.06
N LEU A 20 -11.12 3.04 -1.00
CA LEU A 20 -11.84 2.05 -0.18
C LEU A 20 -11.82 2.39 1.31
N VAL A 21 -10.66 2.77 1.85
CA VAL A 21 -10.53 3.17 3.26
C VAL A 21 -11.30 4.47 3.53
N CYS A 22 -11.20 5.45 2.63
CA CYS A 22 -11.91 6.73 2.74
C CYS A 22 -13.43 6.54 2.75
N TRP A 23 -13.99 5.77 1.80
CA TRP A 23 -15.42 5.48 1.80
C TRP A 23 -15.88 4.66 3.00
N LEU A 24 -15.02 3.78 3.52
CA LEU A 24 -15.36 3.00 4.71
C LEU A 24 -15.47 3.91 5.93
N GLU A 25 -14.56 4.87 6.07
CA GLU A 25 -14.60 5.88 7.13
C GLU A 25 -15.83 6.78 7.01
N GLU A 26 -16.12 7.27 5.80
CA GLU A 26 -17.27 8.15 5.54
C GLU A 26 -18.62 7.49 5.79
N THR A 27 -18.78 6.23 5.34
CA THR A 27 -20.10 5.58 5.29
C THR A 27 -20.31 4.56 6.40
N ASN A 28 -19.23 4.15 7.08
CA ASN A 28 -19.19 3.02 8.02
C ASN A 28 -19.83 1.73 7.49
N SER A 29 -19.98 1.60 6.16
CA SER A 29 -20.78 0.54 5.54
C SER A 29 -20.08 -0.07 4.34
N LEU A 30 -19.64 -1.31 4.53
CA LEU A 30 -18.96 -2.11 3.49
C LEU A 30 -19.87 -2.39 2.29
N ALA A 31 -21.19 -2.44 2.49
CA ALA A 31 -22.15 -2.60 1.41
C ALA A 31 -22.17 -1.37 0.49
N ILE A 32 -22.08 -0.16 1.06
CA ILE A 32 -22.03 1.10 0.31
C ILE A 32 -20.68 1.22 -0.40
N VAL A 33 -19.58 0.90 0.30
CA VAL A 33 -18.23 0.86 -0.29
C VAL A 33 -18.18 -0.08 -1.49
N LYS A 34 -18.77 -1.28 -1.39
CA LYS A 34 -18.85 -2.23 -2.51
C LYS A 34 -19.60 -1.66 -3.71
N ARG A 35 -20.76 -1.02 -3.49
CA ARG A 35 -21.54 -0.40 -4.56
C ARG A 35 -20.78 0.74 -5.23
N ARG A 36 -20.14 1.63 -4.45
CA ARG A 36 -19.33 2.72 -4.99
C ARG A 36 -18.13 2.21 -5.78
N TYR A 37 -17.44 1.17 -5.28
CA TYR A 37 -16.31 0.58 -5.98
C TYR A 37 -16.72 -0.04 -7.33
N ILE A 38 -17.85 -0.76 -7.37
CA ILE A 38 -18.39 -1.30 -8.63
C ILE A 38 -18.79 -0.16 -9.58
N SER A 39 -19.40 0.91 -9.07
CA SER A 39 -19.80 2.06 -9.89
C SER A 39 -18.62 2.81 -10.50
N GLU A 40 -17.52 2.92 -9.77
CA GLU A 40 -16.34 3.71 -10.17
C GLU A 40 -15.37 2.91 -11.04
N PHE A 41 -15.17 1.63 -10.70
CA PHE A 41 -14.16 0.78 -11.36
C PHE A 41 -14.77 -0.29 -12.25
N GLY A 42 -16.08 -0.52 -12.20
CA GLY A 42 -16.75 -1.59 -12.96
C GLY A 42 -16.39 -3.01 -12.50
N MET A 43 -15.75 -3.15 -11.34
CA MET A 43 -15.13 -4.39 -10.87
C MET A 43 -15.63 -4.79 -9.50
N GLU A 44 -15.57 -6.09 -9.18
CA GLU A 44 -15.92 -6.56 -7.84
C GLU A 44 -14.83 -6.15 -6.83
N PRO A 45 -15.18 -5.55 -5.68
CA PRO A 45 -14.20 -5.14 -4.69
C PRO A 45 -13.49 -6.34 -4.04
N PRO A 46 -12.31 -6.09 -3.45
CA PRO A 46 -11.59 -7.08 -2.66
C PRO A 46 -12.40 -7.60 -1.48
N THR A 47 -11.96 -8.74 -0.94
CA THR A 47 -12.58 -9.38 0.23
C THR A 47 -12.68 -8.41 1.41
N VAL A 48 -13.79 -8.53 2.12
CA VAL A 48 -14.17 -7.67 3.25
C VAL A 48 -13.07 -7.60 4.32
N ASP A 49 -12.44 -8.74 4.63
CA ASP A 49 -11.36 -8.83 5.61
C ASP A 49 -10.12 -8.03 5.21
N LEU A 50 -9.88 -7.92 3.90
CA LEU A 50 -8.75 -7.18 3.33
C LEU A 50 -8.97 -5.67 3.46
N ILE A 51 -10.20 -5.21 3.24
CA ILE A 51 -10.59 -3.81 3.44
C ILE A 51 -10.47 -3.44 4.91
N LYS A 52 -10.94 -4.29 5.83
CA LYS A 52 -10.79 -4.08 7.28
C LYS A 52 -9.32 -3.99 7.70
N LYS A 53 -8.47 -4.88 7.19
CA LYS A 53 -7.03 -4.83 7.46
C LYS A 53 -6.39 -3.52 7.02
N TRP A 54 -6.74 -2.98 5.86
CA TRP A 54 -6.22 -1.68 5.42
C TRP A 54 -6.73 -0.54 6.26
N HIS A 55 -8.00 -0.59 6.67
CA HIS A 55 -8.56 0.42 7.55
C HIS A 55 -7.89 0.41 8.93
N GLU A 56 -7.69 -0.76 9.54
CA GLU A 56 -6.94 -0.88 10.79
C GLU A 56 -5.48 -0.43 10.65
N ALA A 57 -4.82 -0.77 9.54
CA ALA A 57 -3.45 -0.33 9.27
C ALA A 57 -3.36 1.19 9.12
N PHE A 58 -4.35 1.78 8.44
CA PHE A 58 -4.47 3.23 8.28
C PHE A 58 -4.68 3.92 9.64
N LEU A 59 -5.56 3.40 10.49
CA LEU A 59 -5.77 3.94 11.84
C LEU A 59 -4.51 3.86 12.71
N LYS A 60 -3.70 2.81 12.56
CA LYS A 60 -2.48 2.61 13.35
C LYS A 60 -1.27 3.41 12.86
N THR A 61 -1.12 3.56 11.55
CA THR A 61 0.12 4.09 10.94
C THR A 61 -0.09 5.36 10.11
N GLY A 62 -1.33 5.75 9.84
CA GLY A 62 -1.68 6.79 8.87
C GLY A 62 -1.40 6.41 7.42
N SER A 63 -1.00 5.17 7.14
CA SER A 63 -0.58 4.72 5.81
C SER A 63 -1.35 3.48 5.34
N ILE A 64 -1.62 3.44 4.03
CA ILE A 64 -2.38 2.38 3.35
C ILE A 64 -1.44 1.53 2.47
N THR A 65 -0.27 2.06 2.17
CA THR A 65 0.82 1.34 1.51
C THR A 65 1.67 0.70 2.59
N SER A 66 1.70 -0.63 2.62
CA SER A 66 2.82 -1.33 3.23
C SER A 66 4.02 -0.99 2.36
N GLN A 67 4.85 -0.05 2.81
CA GLN A 67 6.20 0.04 2.27
C GLN A 67 6.82 -1.31 2.61
N SER A 68 6.82 -2.25 1.67
CA SER A 68 7.89 -3.23 1.65
C SER A 68 9.12 -2.38 1.45
N VAL A 69 9.72 -1.94 2.53
CA VAL A 69 11.07 -1.43 2.48
C VAL A 69 11.86 -2.64 2.04
N GLN A 70 12.04 -2.80 0.73
CA GLN A 70 13.13 -3.59 0.21
C GLN A 70 14.38 -2.79 0.56
N ASN A 71 14.73 -2.78 1.85
CA ASN A 71 16.04 -2.46 2.36
C ASN A 71 16.98 -3.58 1.87
N ASN A 72 17.19 -3.64 0.56
CA ASN A 72 18.33 -4.30 -0.04
C ASN A 72 19.47 -3.27 -0.19
N ILE A 73 19.59 -2.33 0.75
CA ILE A 73 20.82 -1.57 0.92
C ILE A 73 21.65 -2.41 1.90
N PRO A 74 22.67 -3.16 1.43
CA PRO A 74 23.56 -3.86 2.35
C PRO A 74 24.21 -2.80 3.26
N LEU A 75 24.19 -3.06 4.57
CA LEU A 75 24.70 -2.23 5.67
C LEU A 75 26.21 -1.88 5.57
N GLY A 76 26.85 -2.08 4.41
CA GLY A 76 28.28 -1.87 4.17
C GLY A 76 28.64 -0.96 2.98
N ALA A 77 27.69 -0.30 2.32
CA ALA A 77 27.96 0.49 1.10
C ALA A 77 28.18 2.00 1.31
N ILE A 78 28.41 2.48 2.53
CA ILE A 78 28.91 3.85 2.75
C ILE A 78 30.43 3.78 2.88
N ALA A 79 31.11 3.55 1.76
CA ALA A 79 32.57 3.61 1.68
C ALA A 79 32.97 4.50 0.49
N ASN A 80 32.84 5.81 0.67
CA ASN A 80 33.42 6.77 -0.25
C ASN A 80 34.70 7.29 0.41
N LYS A 81 35.80 6.62 0.06
CA LYS A 81 37.16 7.05 0.30
C LYS A 81 37.38 8.45 -0.31
N SER A 82 37.87 9.38 0.50
CA SER A 82 38.76 10.45 0.00
C SER A 82 40.00 10.48 0.89
N ALA A 83 40.86 9.48 0.68
CA ALA A 83 42.25 9.55 1.07
C ALA A 83 43.03 10.24 -0.06
N GLY A 84 43.53 11.44 0.20
CA GLY A 84 44.61 12.11 -0.52
C GLY A 84 45.31 12.98 0.52
N SER A 85 46.19 12.38 1.32
CA SER A 85 47.64 12.23 1.11
C SER A 85 48.42 13.52 1.36
N SER A 86 49.42 13.36 2.22
CA SER A 86 50.30 14.32 2.86
C SER A 86 51.25 15.12 1.95
N ALA A 87 51.66 16.28 2.50
CA ALA A 87 53.01 16.86 2.49
C ALA A 87 53.69 17.23 1.14
N ALA A 88 53.93 18.53 0.96
CA ALA A 88 55.09 19.04 0.21
C ALA A 88 55.59 20.35 0.84
N ARG A 89 56.87 20.33 1.21
CA ARG A 89 57.72 21.47 1.63
C ARG A 89 57.95 22.41 0.43
N ALA A 90 57.99 23.71 0.67
CA ALA A 90 58.82 24.69 -0.03
C ALA A 90 59.07 25.88 0.90
#